data_AF-A0A2V3VYF3-F1
#
_entry.id   AF-A0A2V3VYF3-F1
#
_cell.length_a   1.000
_cell.length_b   1.000
_cell.length_c   1.000
_cell.angle_alpha   90.00
_cell.angle_beta   90.00
_cell.angle_gamma   90.00
#
_symmetry.space_group_name_H-M   'P 1'
#
loop_
_entity.id
_entity.type
_entity.pdbx_description
1 polymer ?
#
loop_
_entity_poly.entity_id
_entity_poly.type
_entity_poly.pdbx_seq_one_letter_code
_entity_poly.pdbx_strand_id
1 'polypeptide(L)'
;MKTFFLFLLILPLITACASGPSKGQLDAEVDRLCAIDGGVRVYETVPLPPDKFDKKYGQINFYRPTQGENALGPEYIYQWDIHYYKKGHPVSQGAQETAMRRDHVKIIRKSDMKLMGEVVKYHRAGGDLPGPWMPSSYHCPGVLEANEGVLMNHIFIKSVEEKENEQNK
;
A
#
# COMPACT_ATOMS: atom_id res chain seq x y z
N MET A 1 32.99 -5.57 -47.19
CA MET A 1 31.51 -5.71 -47.13
C MET A 1 31.02 -6.89 -46.27
N LYS A 2 31.71 -8.04 -46.20
CA LYS A 2 31.30 -9.17 -45.33
C LYS A 2 31.43 -8.92 -43.82
N THR A 3 32.39 -8.10 -43.40
CA THR A 3 32.61 -7.74 -41.98
C THR A 3 31.56 -6.77 -41.41
N PHE A 4 30.87 -6.00 -42.26
CA PHE A 4 29.86 -5.03 -41.83
C PHE A 4 28.52 -5.71 -41.46
N PHE A 5 28.19 -6.83 -42.13
CA PHE A 5 27.00 -7.63 -41.81
C PHE A 5 27.11 -8.35 -40.46
N LEU A 6 28.33 -8.67 -40.00
CA LEU A 6 28.53 -9.31 -38.69
C LEU A 6 28.21 -8.35 -37.54
N PHE A 7 28.53 -7.06 -37.67
CA PHE A 7 28.23 -6.05 -36.64
C PHE A 7 26.72 -5.76 -36.51
N LEU A 8 25.96 -5.84 -37.61
CA LEU A 8 24.51 -5.63 -37.62
C LEU A 8 23.72 -6.73 -36.89
N LEU A 9 24.28 -7.94 -36.78
CA LEU A 9 23.66 -9.07 -36.07
C LEU A 9 23.99 -9.11 -34.57
N ILE A 10 25.09 -8.49 -34.14
CA ILE A 10 25.54 -8.54 -32.73
C ILE A 10 24.91 -7.40 -31.89
N LEU A 11 24.57 -6.25 -32.50
CA LEU A 11 23.93 -5.13 -31.83
C LEU A 11 22.59 -5.45 -31.12
N PRO A 12 21.63 -6.20 -31.72
CA PRO A 12 20.34 -6.47 -31.06
C PRO A 12 20.47 -7.43 -29.86
N LEU A 13 21.47 -8.31 -29.84
CA LEU A 13 21.71 -9.22 -28.71
C LEU A 13 22.26 -8.50 -27.48
N ILE A 14 23.05 -7.44 -27.66
CA ILE A 14 23.59 -6.64 -26.55
C ILE A 14 22.49 -5.76 -25.93
N THR A 15 21.53 -5.28 -26.72
CA THR A 15 20.41 -4.46 -26.21
C THR A 15 19.39 -5.25 -25.40
N ALA A 16 19.22 -6.55 -25.66
CA ALA A 16 18.26 -7.39 -24.94
C ALA A 16 18.66 -7.65 -23.47
N CYS A 17 19.95 -7.58 -23.14
CA CYS A 17 20.45 -7.73 -21.77
C CYS A 17 20.51 -6.40 -20.98
N ALA A 18 20.30 -5.26 -21.66
CA ALA A 18 20.37 -3.92 -21.04
C ALA A 18 19.00 -3.34 -20.67
N SER A 19 17.90 -3.95 -21.13
CA SER A 19 16.56 -3.59 -20.70
C SER A 19 16.30 -4.17 -19.31
N GLY A 20 15.98 -3.33 -18.34
CA GLY A 20 15.54 -3.77 -17.01
C GLY A 20 14.29 -4.67 -17.06
N PRO A 21 13.81 -5.15 -15.90
CA PRO A 21 12.65 -6.02 -15.84
C PRO A 21 11.44 -5.38 -16.54
N SER A 22 10.76 -6.18 -17.35
CA SER A 22 9.54 -5.79 -18.05
C SER A 22 8.39 -5.54 -17.06
N LYS A 23 7.38 -4.79 -17.50
CA LYS A 23 6.14 -4.56 -16.74
C LYS A 23 5.53 -5.86 -16.20
N GLY A 24 5.40 -6.88 -17.04
CA GLY A 24 4.84 -8.18 -16.64
C GLY A 24 5.68 -8.93 -15.61
N GLN A 25 7.01 -8.82 -15.67
CA GLN A 25 7.90 -9.40 -14.64
C GLN A 25 7.72 -8.69 -13.29
N LEU A 26 7.54 -7.37 -13.29
CA LEU A 26 7.28 -6.62 -12.06
C LEU A 26 5.88 -6.89 -11.50
N ASP A 27 4.86 -7.06 -12.36
CA ASP A 27 3.52 -7.46 -11.92
C ASP A 27 3.55 -8.84 -11.25
N ALA A 28 4.23 -9.82 -11.86
CA ALA A 28 4.42 -11.14 -11.26
C ALA A 28 5.20 -11.08 -9.93
N GLU A 29 6.18 -10.19 -9.81
CA GLU A 29 6.93 -9.99 -8.56
C GLU A 29 6.07 -9.31 -7.49
N VAL A 30 5.20 -8.36 -7.87
CA VAL A 30 4.18 -7.78 -6.98
C VAL A 30 3.27 -8.88 -6.44
N ASP A 31 2.75 -9.76 -7.30
CA ASP A 31 1.90 -10.88 -6.89
C ASP A 31 2.64 -11.86 -5.97
N ARG A 32 3.88 -12.21 -6.32
CA ARG A 32 4.70 -13.13 -5.53
C ARG A 32 4.92 -12.60 -4.11
N LEU A 33 5.28 -11.32 -3.98
CA LEU A 33 5.51 -10.71 -2.67
C LEU A 33 4.22 -10.51 -1.89
N CYS A 34 3.16 -10.07 -2.58
CA CYS A 34 1.84 -9.93 -1.99
C CYS A 34 1.29 -11.25 -1.44
N ALA A 35 1.54 -12.38 -2.11
CA ALA A 35 1.17 -13.70 -1.61
C ALA A 35 1.92 -14.12 -0.33
N ILE A 36 3.06 -13.50 -0.02
CA ILE A 36 3.86 -13.80 1.17
C ILE A 36 3.33 -13.05 2.39
N ASP A 37 3.14 -11.73 2.29
CA ASP A 37 2.79 -10.89 3.45
C ASP A 37 1.79 -9.76 3.16
N GLY A 38 1.27 -9.68 1.93
CA GLY A 38 0.32 -8.66 1.50
C GLY A 38 -1.02 -8.77 2.21
N GLY A 39 -1.68 -7.62 2.38
CA GLY A 39 -3.01 -7.53 3.00
C GLY A 39 -3.02 -6.97 4.40
N VAL A 40 -4.22 -7.03 4.98
CA VAL A 40 -4.55 -6.49 6.30
C VAL A 40 -4.42 -7.61 7.33
N ARG A 41 -3.64 -7.36 8.38
CA ARG A 41 -3.51 -8.25 9.54
C ARG A 41 -3.91 -7.46 10.78
N VAL A 42 -4.91 -7.96 11.50
CA VAL A 42 -5.38 -7.38 12.77
C VAL A 42 -5.05 -8.34 13.89
N TYR A 43 -4.36 -7.82 14.90
CA TYR A 43 -3.91 -8.56 16.07
C TYR A 43 -4.80 -8.29 17.28
N GLU A 44 -5.34 -7.09 17.38
CA GLU A 44 -6.24 -6.70 18.44
C GLU A 44 -7.24 -5.64 17.97
N THR A 45 -8.48 -5.79 18.42
CA THR A 45 -9.56 -4.86 18.18
C THR A 45 -9.80 -3.98 19.40
N VAL A 46 -10.22 -2.75 19.19
CA VAL A 46 -10.53 -1.78 20.24
C VAL A 46 -11.98 -1.34 20.11
N PRO A 47 -12.83 -1.62 21.12
CA PRO A 47 -14.15 -1.03 21.18
C PRO A 47 -14.04 0.47 21.48
N LEU A 48 -14.64 1.30 20.64
CA LEU A 48 -14.71 2.75 20.79
C LEU A 48 -16.16 3.22 20.89
N PRO A 49 -16.42 4.30 21.66
CA PRO A 49 -17.77 4.82 21.78
C PRO A 49 -18.31 5.31 20.42
N PRO A 50 -19.65 5.29 20.21
CA PRO A 50 -20.29 5.66 18.95
C PRO A 50 -19.91 7.03 18.38
N ASP A 51 -19.56 7.99 19.24
CA ASP A 51 -19.16 9.35 18.88
C ASP A 51 -17.79 9.44 18.20
N LYS A 52 -16.98 8.38 18.24
CA LYS A 52 -15.69 8.27 17.53
C LYS A 52 -15.82 7.86 16.07
N PHE A 53 -17.03 7.57 15.62
CA PHE A 53 -17.32 7.17 14.24
C PHE A 53 -18.10 8.25 13.50
N ASP A 54 -17.82 8.42 12.21
CA ASP A 54 -18.60 9.29 11.36
C ASP A 54 -19.98 8.66 11.06
N LYS A 55 -21.03 9.49 11.03
CA LYS A 55 -22.41 9.01 10.87
C LYS A 55 -22.71 8.48 9.46
N LYS A 56 -21.91 8.84 8.45
CA LYS A 56 -22.21 8.61 7.04
C LYS A 56 -21.58 7.32 6.51
N TYR A 57 -20.35 7.03 6.92
CA TYR A 57 -19.53 5.94 6.42
C TYR A 57 -19.07 4.97 7.52
N GLY A 58 -19.30 5.30 8.80
CA GLY A 58 -18.92 4.44 9.93
C GLY A 58 -17.41 4.29 10.11
N GLN A 59 -16.61 5.21 9.56
CA GLN A 59 -15.17 5.28 9.73
C GLN A 59 -14.83 6.06 11.00
N ILE A 60 -13.63 5.86 11.53
CA ILE A 60 -13.16 6.67 12.65
C ILE A 60 -13.03 8.15 12.25
N ASN A 61 -13.51 9.05 13.10
CA ASN A 61 -13.58 10.47 12.79
C ASN A 61 -12.39 11.29 13.32
N PHE A 62 -11.45 10.64 14.00
CA PHE A 62 -10.27 11.26 14.62
C PHE A 62 -8.97 11.00 13.85
N TYR A 63 -9.02 10.27 12.72
CA TYR A 63 -7.85 10.10 11.85
C TYR A 63 -7.48 11.42 11.16
N ARG A 64 -6.21 11.81 11.26
CA ARG A 64 -5.65 13.05 10.70
C ARG A 64 -4.33 12.74 9.96
N PRO A 65 -4.36 12.41 8.66
CA PRO A 65 -3.19 11.91 7.92
C PRO A 65 -2.01 12.89 7.88
N THR A 66 -2.25 14.19 8.07
CA THR A 66 -1.22 15.24 8.06
C THR A 66 -0.39 15.30 9.35
N GLN A 67 -0.76 14.54 10.39
CA GLN A 67 -0.07 14.56 11.70
C GLN A 67 1.01 13.47 11.82
N GLY A 68 1.37 12.79 10.72
CA GLY A 68 2.42 11.77 10.71
C GLY A 68 2.15 10.66 11.72
N GLU A 69 3.11 10.41 12.61
CA GLU A 69 2.98 9.38 13.66
C GLU A 69 1.81 9.61 14.62
N ASN A 70 1.35 10.85 14.77
CA ASN A 70 0.22 11.20 15.63
C ASN A 70 -1.12 11.24 14.87
N ALA A 71 -1.20 10.68 13.66
CA ALA A 71 -2.42 10.70 12.84
C ALA A 71 -3.63 10.01 13.49
N LEU A 72 -3.43 9.22 14.54
CA LEU A 72 -4.50 8.55 15.29
C LEU A 72 -4.64 9.07 16.72
N GLY A 73 -4.24 10.32 16.96
CA GLY A 73 -4.37 10.97 18.25
C GLY A 73 -3.27 10.59 19.25
N PRO A 74 -3.47 10.91 20.54
CA PRO A 74 -2.46 10.68 21.56
C PRO A 74 -2.29 9.20 21.89
N GLU A 75 -3.30 8.34 21.71
CA GLU A 75 -3.27 6.95 22.20
C GLU A 75 -2.56 5.96 21.25
N TYR A 76 -2.43 6.30 19.96
CA TYR A 76 -1.91 5.40 18.93
C TYR A 76 -0.79 6.04 18.10
N ILE A 77 0.15 5.23 17.65
CA ILE A 77 1.18 5.59 16.67
C ILE A 77 0.74 5.04 15.32
N TYR A 78 0.70 5.92 14.33
CA TYR A 78 0.51 5.57 12.93
C TYR A 78 1.86 5.60 12.20
N GLN A 79 2.43 4.44 11.88
CA GLN A 79 3.72 4.38 11.18
C GLN A 79 3.49 3.98 9.72
N TRP A 80 4.03 4.74 8.78
CA TRP A 80 4.03 4.42 7.35
C TRP A 80 5.45 4.32 6.83
N ASP A 81 5.89 3.10 6.54
CA ASP A 81 7.20 2.80 5.98
C ASP A 81 7.07 2.49 4.48
N ILE A 82 7.93 3.09 3.65
CA ILE A 82 7.99 2.83 2.21
C ILE A 82 9.33 2.18 1.88
N HIS A 83 9.30 0.98 1.32
CA HIS A 83 10.47 0.29 0.80
C HIS A 83 10.45 0.28 -0.74
N TYR A 84 11.52 0.76 -1.37
CA TYR A 84 11.64 0.76 -2.83
C TYR A 84 12.47 -0.42 -3.30
N TYR A 85 11.85 -1.37 -4.00
CA TYR A 85 12.57 -2.42 -4.74
C TYR A 85 13.16 -1.87 -6.03
N LYS A 86 12.44 -0.95 -6.66
CA LYS A 86 12.90 -0.20 -7.84
C LYS A 86 12.45 1.25 -7.72
N LYS A 87 13.43 2.15 -7.66
CA LYS A 87 13.18 3.60 -7.70
C LYS A 87 12.98 4.02 -9.15
N GLY A 88 11.97 4.85 -9.39
CA GLY A 88 11.68 5.44 -10.68
C GLY A 88 10.60 6.52 -10.51
N HIS A 89 10.47 7.41 -11.48
CA HIS A 89 9.43 8.44 -11.46
C HIS A 89 8.69 8.50 -12.82
N PRO A 90 7.84 7.50 -13.13
CA PRO A 90 7.24 7.36 -14.46
C PRO A 90 6.43 8.58 -14.91
N VAL A 91 5.91 9.37 -13.97
CA VAL A 91 5.17 10.60 -14.27
C VAL A 91 6.07 11.69 -14.87
N SER A 92 7.33 11.83 -14.40
CA SER A 92 8.24 12.87 -14.91
C SER A 92 9.26 12.35 -15.92
N GLN A 93 9.58 11.05 -15.88
CA GLN A 93 10.60 10.42 -16.73
C GLN A 93 10.00 9.68 -17.94
N GLY A 94 8.68 9.58 -18.02
CA GLY A 94 7.95 8.92 -19.09
C GLY A 94 7.41 7.55 -18.68
N ALA A 95 6.30 7.14 -19.31
CA ALA A 95 5.55 5.95 -18.93
C ALA A 95 6.32 4.63 -19.09
N GLN A 96 7.39 4.63 -19.90
CA GLN A 96 8.32 3.50 -20.05
C GLN A 96 9.21 3.25 -18.84
N GLU A 97 9.42 4.27 -17.99
CA GLU A 97 10.14 4.10 -16.74
C GLU A 97 9.33 3.20 -15.79
N THR A 98 10.01 2.47 -14.92
CA THR A 98 9.37 1.53 -13.99
C THR A 98 9.75 1.84 -12.56
N ALA A 99 8.76 1.79 -11.67
CA ALA A 99 8.95 1.88 -10.24
C ALA A 99 8.21 0.75 -9.54
N MET A 100 8.79 0.24 -8.46
CA MET A 100 8.18 -0.79 -7.62
C MET A 100 8.49 -0.52 -6.15
N ARG A 101 7.46 -0.55 -5.30
CA ARG A 101 7.59 -0.31 -3.87
C ARG A 101 6.64 -1.17 -3.04
N ARG A 102 6.96 -1.30 -1.76
CA ARG A 102 6.11 -1.81 -0.69
C ARG A 102 5.75 -0.67 0.25
N ASP A 103 4.46 -0.49 0.46
CA ASP A 103 3.88 0.40 1.45
C ASP A 103 3.48 -0.45 2.67
N HIS A 104 3.99 -0.10 3.85
CA HIS A 104 3.74 -0.82 5.09
C HIS A 104 3.25 0.13 6.16
N VAL A 105 2.00 -0.02 6.53
CA VAL A 105 1.38 0.79 7.58
C VAL A 105 1.16 -0.06 8.81
N LYS A 106 1.54 0.46 9.97
CA LYS A 106 1.36 -0.16 11.29
C LYS A 106 0.61 0.78 12.20
N ILE A 107 -0.28 0.24 13.02
CA ILE A 107 -0.95 0.96 14.11
C ILE A 107 -0.52 0.32 15.42
N ILE A 108 0.10 1.12 16.28
CA ILE A 108 0.69 0.66 17.55
C ILE A 108 0.01 1.43 18.69
N ARG A 109 -0.40 0.74 19.76
CA ARG A 109 -0.93 1.39 20.95
C ARG A 109 0.22 1.90 21.82
N LYS A 110 0.16 3.16 22.28
CA LYS A 110 1.26 3.79 23.02
C LYS A 110 1.41 3.28 24.46
N SER A 111 0.34 2.85 25.11
CA SER A 111 0.37 2.45 26.53
C SER A 111 1.23 1.22 26.79
N ASP A 112 1.29 0.29 25.84
CA ASP A 112 1.96 -1.01 25.94
C ASP A 112 2.88 -1.31 24.74
N MET A 113 2.99 -0.38 23.78
CA MET A 113 3.72 -0.53 22.53
C MET A 113 3.31 -1.75 21.70
N LYS A 114 2.06 -2.22 21.87
CA LYS A 114 1.55 -3.39 21.15
C LYS A 114 1.12 -3.03 19.74
N LEU A 115 1.51 -3.88 18.78
CA LEU A 115 1.05 -3.80 17.40
C LEU A 115 -0.42 -4.24 17.32
N MET A 116 -1.29 -3.30 16.97
CA MET A 116 -2.75 -3.51 16.88
C MET A 116 -3.12 -4.15 15.55
N GLY A 117 -2.46 -3.72 14.49
CA GLY A 117 -2.62 -4.26 13.16
C GLY A 117 -1.71 -3.56 12.17
N GLU A 118 -1.64 -4.13 10.98
CA GLU A 118 -0.82 -3.63 9.89
C GLU A 118 -1.44 -3.94 8.53
N VAL A 119 -1.08 -3.14 7.54
CA VAL A 119 -1.40 -3.40 6.14
C VAL A 119 -0.14 -3.30 5.30
N VAL A 120 0.05 -4.30 4.44
CA VAL A 120 1.15 -4.35 3.48
C VAL A 120 0.58 -4.33 2.08
N LYS A 121 1.09 -3.41 1.26
CA LYS A 121 0.69 -3.23 -0.14
C LYS A 121 1.93 -3.20 -1.00
N TYR A 122 1.84 -3.85 -2.15
CA TYR A 122 2.85 -3.81 -3.20
C TYR A 122 2.30 -3.05 -4.38
N HIS A 123 3.12 -2.17 -4.95
CA HIS A 123 2.73 -1.31 -6.03
C HIS A 123 3.82 -1.25 -7.10
N ARG A 124 3.40 -1.36 -8.35
CA ARG A 124 4.22 -1.10 -9.54
C ARG A 124 3.61 0.07 -10.32
N ALA A 125 4.46 0.98 -10.81
CA ALA A 125 4.08 2.05 -11.73
C ALA A 125 4.93 2.03 -13.01
N GLY A 126 4.30 2.38 -14.13
CA GLY A 126 4.91 2.49 -15.45
C GLY A 126 5.29 1.14 -16.07
N GLY A 127 6.29 1.17 -16.97
CA GLY A 127 6.64 0.06 -17.86
C GLY A 127 5.75 -0.04 -19.10
N ASP A 128 5.09 1.06 -19.45
CA ASP A 128 4.27 1.16 -20.65
C ASP A 128 5.13 1.51 -21.88
N LEU A 129 4.51 1.60 -23.04
CA LEU A 129 5.20 2.16 -24.21
C LEU A 129 5.62 3.63 -23.92
N PRO A 130 6.63 4.19 -24.62
CA PRO A 130 6.97 5.61 -24.49
C PRO A 130 5.89 6.53 -25.09
N GLY A 131 5.45 7.53 -24.32
CA GLY A 131 4.56 8.58 -24.83
C GLY A 131 3.87 9.41 -23.74
N PRO A 132 2.95 10.33 -24.12
CA PRO A 132 2.39 11.34 -23.23
C PRO A 132 1.20 10.85 -22.39
N TRP A 133 1.05 9.55 -22.17
CA TRP A 133 -0.03 8.99 -21.35
C TRP A 133 0.36 8.90 -19.88
N MET A 134 -0.67 8.86 -19.03
CA MET A 134 -0.50 8.55 -17.61
C MET A 134 0.09 7.13 -17.48
N PRO A 135 1.19 6.95 -16.73
CA PRO A 135 1.74 5.63 -16.48
C PRO A 135 0.71 4.74 -15.79
N SER A 136 0.61 3.49 -16.23
CA SER A 136 -0.23 2.50 -15.58
C SER A 136 0.30 2.15 -14.19
N SER A 137 -0.59 1.66 -13.32
CA SER A 137 -0.23 1.12 -12.01
C SER A 137 -0.82 -0.27 -11.80
N TYR A 138 -0.20 -1.05 -10.93
CA TYR A 138 -0.73 -2.33 -10.45
C TYR A 138 -0.45 -2.45 -8.97
N HIS A 139 -1.43 -2.98 -8.26
CA HIS A 139 -1.44 -3.02 -6.80
C HIS A 139 -1.83 -4.43 -6.37
N CYS A 140 -1.13 -4.95 -5.37
CA CYS A 140 -1.56 -6.14 -4.66
C CYS A 140 -1.39 -5.95 -3.14
N PRO A 141 -2.43 -6.18 -2.33
CA PRO A 141 -3.80 -6.49 -2.76
C PRO A 141 -4.46 -5.30 -3.48
N GLY A 142 -5.66 -5.52 -4.04
CA GLY A 142 -6.38 -4.45 -4.71
C GLY A 142 -6.61 -3.24 -3.78
N VAL A 143 -6.62 -2.03 -4.34
CA VAL A 143 -6.72 -0.78 -3.56
C VAL A 143 -7.95 -0.75 -2.64
N LEU A 144 -9.05 -1.39 -3.06
CA LEU A 144 -10.28 -1.49 -2.28
C LEU A 144 -10.24 -2.60 -1.22
N GLU A 145 -9.39 -3.61 -1.41
CA GLU A 145 -9.30 -4.79 -0.54
C GLU A 145 -8.41 -4.53 0.68
N ALA A 146 -7.28 -3.87 0.46
CA ALA A 146 -6.32 -3.58 1.51
C ALA A 146 -5.89 -2.11 1.44
N ASN A 147 -6.39 -1.32 2.38
CA ASN A 147 -5.96 0.06 2.60
C ASN A 147 -6.02 0.42 4.09
N GLU A 148 -5.50 1.59 4.41
CA GLU A 148 -5.43 2.17 5.74
C GLU A 148 -6.82 2.26 6.39
N GLY A 149 -7.83 2.65 5.61
CA GLY A 149 -9.22 2.74 6.08
C GLY A 149 -9.78 1.38 6.46
N VAL A 150 -9.52 0.33 5.65
CA VAL A 150 -9.90 -1.05 5.98
C VAL A 150 -9.22 -1.52 7.25
N LEU A 151 -7.91 -1.26 7.39
CA LEU A 151 -7.17 -1.58 8.61
C LEU A 151 -7.78 -0.89 9.84
N MET A 152 -8.03 0.42 9.76
CA MET A 152 -8.61 1.19 10.85
C MET A 152 -10.01 0.70 11.21
N ASN A 153 -10.84 0.37 10.22
CA ASN A 153 -12.19 -0.17 10.47
C ASN A 153 -12.17 -1.56 11.13
N HIS A 154 -11.14 -2.37 10.87
CA HIS A 154 -11.00 -3.68 11.53
C HIS A 154 -10.41 -3.57 12.94
N ILE A 155 -9.51 -2.61 13.18
CA ILE A 155 -8.97 -2.38 14.53
C ILE A 155 -10.02 -1.71 15.42
N PHE A 156 -10.66 -0.64 14.95
CA PHE A 156 -11.58 0.16 15.77
C PHE A 156 -13.03 -0.26 15.52
N ILE A 157 -13.60 -0.99 16.47
CA ILE A 157 -14.98 -1.45 16.39
C ILE A 157 -15.88 -0.57 17.26
N LYS A 158 -17.12 -0.35 16.81
CA LYS A 158 -18.09 0.44 17.56
C LYS A 158 -18.55 -0.36 18.78
N SER A 159 -18.46 0.23 19.99
CA SER A 159 -19.02 -0.40 21.19
C SER A 159 -20.54 -0.47 21.05
N VAL A 160 -21.11 -1.63 21.37
CA VAL A 160 -22.56 -1.75 21.52
C VAL A 160 -22.91 -1.08 22.85
N GLU A 161 -23.74 -0.04 22.82
CA GLU A 161 -24.36 0.47 24.04
C GLU A 161 -25.28 -0.64 24.56
N GLU A 162 -24.80 -1.41 25.54
CA GLU A 162 -25.69 -2.20 26.39
C GLU A 162 -26.59 -1.19 27.09
N LYS A 163 -27.84 -1.11 26.61
CA LYS A 163 -28.89 -0.45 27.36
C LYS A 163 -29.11 -1.29 28.61
N GLU A 164 -28.35 -1.02 29.68
CA GLU A 164 -28.72 -1.47 31.00
C GLU A 164 -30.13 -0.96 31.27
N ASN A 165 -31.01 -1.92 31.50
CA ASN A 165 -32.40 -1.70 31.84
C ASN A 165 -32.48 -0.86 33.13
N GLU A 166 -32.71 0.45 32.99
CA GLU A 166 -33.47 1.23 33.97
C GLU A 166 -34.95 0.76 33.93
N GLN A 167 -35.17 -0.49 34.31
CA GLN A 167 -36.46 -1.06 34.68
C GLN A 167 -36.27 -1.90 35.95
N ASN A 168 -35.94 -1.22 37.04
CA ASN A 168 -36.26 -1.63 38.41
C ASN A 168 -36.27 -0.37 39.27
N LYS A 169 -37.34 0.39 39.11
CA LYS A 169 -37.78 1.45 40.02
C LYS A 169 -39.04 0.97 40.72
#